data_AF-A0A938EXB1-F1
#
_entry.id   AF-A0A938EXB1-F1
#
_cell.length_a   1.000
_cell.length_b   1.000
_cell.length_c   1.000
_cell.angle_alpha   90.00
_cell.angle_beta   90.00
_cell.angle_gamma   90.00
#
_symmetry.space_group_name_H-M   'P 1'
#
loop_
_entity.id
_entity.type
_entity.pdbx_description
1 polymer ?
#
loop_
_entity_poly.entity_id
_entity_poly.type
_entity_poly.pdbx_seq_one_letter_code
_entity_poly.pdbx_strand_id
1 'polypeptide(L)'
;MIEIEKLKKAQQISRRMYIIKHMCECMGIDIDYLFGLFNMYNTKNRGRWFWQKATFTGALKDDFDRFNSYMDRFTQKLRSYDEERIWSSVNEAQNLLDKLVRSLEISLFVNRDEDTVSVKLYNDENIKSLIRESLKGF
;
A
#
# COMPACT_ATOMS: atom_id res chain seq x y z
N MET A 1 15.87 -7.61 -1.33
CA MET A 1 16.45 -6.36 -1.88
C MET A 1 15.71 -6.02 -3.16
N ILE A 2 15.34 -4.76 -3.39
CA ILE A 2 14.60 -4.34 -4.60
C ILE A 2 15.49 -4.47 -5.83
N GLU A 3 15.02 -5.16 -6.88
CA GLU A 3 15.68 -5.15 -8.18
C GLU A 3 15.36 -3.84 -8.94
N ILE A 4 16.20 -2.82 -8.76
CA ILE A 4 15.98 -1.46 -9.27
C ILE A 4 15.80 -1.41 -10.80
N GLU A 5 16.58 -2.21 -11.54
CA GLU A 5 16.48 -2.25 -13.00
C GLU A 5 15.14 -2.82 -13.49
N LYS A 6 14.64 -3.89 -12.85
CA LYS A 6 13.30 -4.40 -13.12
C LYS A 6 12.24 -3.37 -12.75
N LEU A 7 12.41 -2.70 -11.60
CA LEU A 7 11.48 -1.68 -11.11
C LEU A 7 11.33 -0.48 -12.06
N LYS A 8 12.45 -0.01 -12.63
CA LYS A 8 12.47 1.08 -13.62
C LYS A 8 11.72 0.71 -14.92
N LYS A 9 11.83 -0.55 -15.34
CA LYS A 9 11.22 -1.06 -16.59
C LYS A 9 9.74 -1.39 -16.44
N ALA A 10 9.29 -1.76 -15.24
CA ALA A 10 7.90 -2.15 -14.99
C ALA A 10 6.88 -1.03 -15.30
N GLN A 11 5.64 -1.44 -15.58
CA GLN A 11 4.50 -0.55 -15.71
C GLN A 11 4.20 0.16 -14.39
N GLN A 12 3.56 1.33 -14.44
CA GLN A 12 3.38 2.19 -13.26
C GLN A 12 2.65 1.49 -12.11
N ILE A 13 1.56 0.77 -12.41
CA ILE A 13 0.77 0.06 -11.38
C ILE A 13 1.60 -1.07 -10.75
N SER A 14 2.21 -1.93 -11.57
CA SER A 14 3.08 -3.02 -11.09
C SER A 14 4.25 -2.50 -10.26
N ARG A 15 4.91 -1.42 -10.72
CA ARG A 15 5.98 -0.75 -9.98
C ARG A 15 5.51 -0.27 -8.62
N ARG A 16 4.37 0.42 -8.58
CA ARG A 16 3.78 0.93 -7.34
C ARG A 16 3.42 -0.21 -6.39
N MET A 17 2.78 -1.27 -6.89
CA MET A 17 2.40 -2.44 -6.11
C MET A 17 3.63 -3.15 -5.52
N TYR A 18 4.69 -3.30 -6.31
CA TYR A 18 5.92 -3.93 -5.84
C TYR A 18 6.60 -3.13 -4.73
N ILE A 19 6.68 -1.80 -4.86
CA ILE A 19 7.23 -0.94 -3.79
C ILE A 19 6.38 -1.05 -2.53
N ILE A 20 5.04 -1.04 -2.65
CA ILE A 20 4.14 -1.21 -1.51
C ILE A 20 4.34 -2.57 -0.83
N LYS A 21 4.44 -3.65 -1.61
CA LYS A 21 4.74 -5.00 -1.08
C LYS A 21 6.04 -5.00 -0.29
N HIS A 22 7.09 -4.42 -0.85
CA HIS A 22 8.38 -4.35 -0.17
C HIS A 22 8.30 -3.58 1.15
N MET A 23 7.62 -2.43 1.16
CA MET A 23 7.41 -1.65 2.39
C MET A 23 6.61 -2.44 3.44
N CYS A 24 5.58 -3.17 3.03
CA CYS A 24 4.81 -4.05 3.91
C CYS A 24 5.73 -5.10 4.55
N GLU A 25 6.53 -5.80 3.74
CA GLU A 25 7.48 -6.82 4.21
C GLU A 25 8.48 -6.24 5.23
N CYS A 26 9.01 -5.05 4.98
CA CYS A 26 9.89 -4.34 5.91
C CYS A 26 9.20 -3.96 7.24
N MET A 27 7.88 -3.82 7.23
CA MET A 27 7.05 -3.54 8.42
C MET A 27 6.54 -4.81 9.11
N GLY A 28 6.91 -6.01 8.61
CA GLY A 28 6.45 -7.28 9.15
C GLY A 28 4.98 -7.60 8.86
N ILE A 29 4.38 -6.96 7.85
CA ILE A 29 3.03 -7.25 7.38
C ILE A 29 3.08 -7.71 5.93
N ASP A 30 2.09 -8.47 5.47
CA ASP A 30 1.94 -8.73 4.05
C ASP A 30 1.00 -7.71 3.38
N ILE A 31 1.08 -7.67 2.06
CA ILE A 31 0.28 -6.76 1.25
C ILE A 31 -1.22 -7.08 1.33
N ASP A 32 -1.59 -8.34 1.54
CA ASP A 32 -2.99 -8.74 1.70
C ASP A 32 -3.58 -8.16 2.97
N TYR A 33 -2.82 -8.09 4.06
CA TYR A 33 -3.23 -7.43 5.30
C TYR A 33 -3.50 -5.93 5.08
N LEU A 34 -2.60 -5.22 4.38
CA LEU A 34 -2.80 -3.80 4.04
C LEU A 34 -4.09 -3.59 3.23
N PHE A 35 -4.29 -4.38 2.17
CA PHE A 35 -5.52 -4.30 1.36
C PHE A 35 -6.76 -4.72 2.14
N GLY A 36 -6.62 -5.66 3.08
CA GLY A 36 -7.65 -6.08 4.00
C GLY A 36 -8.10 -4.92 4.90
N LEU A 37 -7.17 -4.17 5.47
CA LEU A 37 -7.47 -2.97 6.27
C LEU A 37 -8.23 -1.92 5.45
N PHE A 38 -7.78 -1.65 4.22
CA PHE A 38 -8.47 -0.71 3.34
C PHE A 38 -9.89 -1.16 3.01
N ASN A 39 -10.10 -2.44 2.72
CA ASN A 39 -11.42 -2.98 2.41
C ASN A 39 -12.31 -3.03 3.65
N MET A 40 -11.79 -3.45 4.79
CA MET A 40 -12.49 -3.44 6.07
C MET A 40 -12.98 -2.03 6.42
N TYR A 41 -12.15 -1.00 6.21
CA TYR A 41 -12.55 0.39 6.37
C TYR A 41 -13.69 0.78 5.45
N ASN A 42 -13.61 0.44 4.16
CA ASN A 42 -14.69 0.75 3.22
C ASN A 42 -15.99 0.03 3.61
N THR A 43 -15.92 -1.24 4.01
CA THR A 43 -17.09 -2.01 4.47
C THR A 43 -17.73 -1.35 5.68
N LYS A 44 -16.94 -0.95 6.70
CA LYS A 44 -17.47 -0.26 7.90
C LYS A 44 -18.09 1.10 7.56
N ASN A 45 -17.54 1.83 6.60
CA ASN A 45 -17.98 3.19 6.25
C ASN A 45 -18.94 3.27 5.05
N ARG A 46 -19.47 2.13 4.57
CA ARG A 46 -20.34 2.04 3.37
C ARG A 46 -19.73 2.68 2.12
N GLY A 47 -18.40 2.69 2.02
CA GLY A 47 -17.64 3.23 0.89
C GLY A 47 -17.64 2.30 -0.33
N ARG A 48 -17.36 2.85 -1.53
CA ARG A 48 -17.01 2.04 -2.71
C ARG A 48 -15.56 1.55 -2.59
N TRP A 49 -15.18 0.55 -3.39
CA TRP A 49 -13.85 -0.06 -3.35
C TRP A 49 -12.69 0.95 -3.32
N PHE A 50 -11.67 0.64 -2.52
CA PHE A 50 -10.51 1.48 -2.24
C PHE A 50 -9.82 2.02 -3.50
N TRP A 51 -9.66 1.18 -4.52
CA TRP A 51 -9.02 1.55 -5.79
C TRP A 51 -9.84 2.50 -6.67
N GLN A 52 -11.14 2.66 -6.43
CA GLN A 52 -12.01 3.52 -7.25
C GLN A 52 -12.33 4.87 -6.60
N LYS A 53 -12.52 4.93 -5.28
CA LYS A 53 -12.75 6.17 -4.49
C LYS A 53 -12.75 5.80 -3.00
N ALA A 54 -11.56 5.71 -2.39
CA ALA A 54 -11.49 5.49 -0.95
C ALA A 54 -12.16 6.67 -0.21
N THR A 55 -13.19 6.39 0.58
CA THR A 55 -13.94 7.39 1.36
C THR A 55 -13.33 7.55 2.74
N PHE A 56 -12.00 7.75 2.82
CA PHE A 56 -11.38 8.16 4.08
C PHE A 56 -11.88 9.55 4.45
N THR A 57 -11.97 9.80 5.76
CA THR A 57 -12.36 11.10 6.32
C THR A 57 -11.39 11.50 7.42
N GLY A 58 -11.36 12.79 7.75
CA GLY A 58 -10.51 13.34 8.81
C GLY A 58 -9.02 13.02 8.64
N ALA A 59 -8.33 12.79 9.75
CA ALA A 59 -6.89 12.55 9.78
C ALA A 59 -6.44 11.34 8.93
N LEU A 60 -7.28 10.31 8.83
CA LEU A 60 -6.98 9.14 8.00
C LEU A 60 -6.99 9.48 6.51
N LYS A 61 -7.84 10.40 6.08
CA LYS A 61 -7.81 10.92 4.70
C LYS A 61 -6.51 11.66 4.43
N ASP A 62 -6.09 12.51 5.36
CA ASP A 62 -4.86 13.29 5.19
C ASP A 62 -3.63 12.37 5.09
N ASP A 63 -3.57 11.33 5.92
CA ASP A 63 -2.51 10.31 5.87
C ASP A 63 -2.53 9.55 4.53
N PHE A 64 -3.71 9.14 4.06
CA PHE A 64 -3.87 8.46 2.78
C PHE A 64 -3.47 9.36 1.61
N ASP A 65 -3.98 10.59 1.54
CA ASP A 65 -3.72 11.53 0.46
C ASP A 65 -2.23 11.91 0.41
N ARG A 66 -1.58 12.07 1.57
CA ARG A 66 -0.15 12.33 1.67
C ARG A 66 0.67 11.15 1.15
N PHE A 67 0.36 9.93 1.59
CA PHE A 67 1.02 8.73 1.08
C PHE A 67 0.80 8.57 -0.43
N ASN A 68 -0.45 8.71 -0.89
CA ASN A 68 -0.83 8.52 -2.28
C ASN A 68 -0.12 9.53 -3.20
N SER A 69 -0.15 10.81 -2.83
CA SER A 69 0.51 11.89 -3.58
C SER A 69 2.04 11.76 -3.58
N TYR A 70 2.62 11.24 -2.50
CA TYR A 70 4.04 10.93 -2.46
C TYR A 70 4.38 9.80 -3.44
N MET A 71 3.65 8.69 -3.36
CA MET A 71 3.85 7.52 -4.23
C MET A 71 3.65 7.84 -5.70
N ASP A 72 2.69 8.69 -6.06
CA ASP A 72 2.49 9.12 -7.45
C ASP A 72 3.69 9.91 -7.96
N ARG A 73 4.18 10.89 -7.20
CA ARG A 73 5.37 11.68 -7.58
C ARG A 73 6.63 10.82 -7.64
N PHE A 74 6.81 9.93 -6.67
CA PHE A 74 7.94 9.01 -6.61
C PHE A 74 7.93 8.07 -7.82
N THR A 75 6.83 7.35 -8.05
CA THR A 75 6.75 6.35 -9.14
C THR A 75 6.86 6.98 -10.52
N GLN A 76 6.38 8.22 -10.72
CA GLN A 76 6.56 8.99 -11.96
C GLN A 76 8.04 9.33 -12.23
N LYS A 77 8.77 9.76 -11.20
CA LYS A 77 10.17 10.20 -11.33
C LYS A 77 11.20 9.09 -11.13
N LEU A 78 10.78 7.90 -10.69
CA LEU A 78 11.65 6.78 -10.34
C LEU A 78 12.70 6.43 -11.42
N ARG A 79 12.35 6.58 -12.70
CA ARG A 79 13.27 6.29 -13.82
C ARG A 79 14.47 7.23 -13.88
N SER A 80 14.34 8.47 -13.41
CA SER A 80 15.42 9.46 -13.40
C SER A 80 16.20 9.49 -12.09
N TYR A 81 15.84 8.66 -11.11
CA TYR A 81 16.54 8.59 -9.83
C TYR A 81 17.72 7.63 -9.91
N ASP A 82 18.81 8.01 -9.25
CA ASP A 82 19.88 7.08 -8.87
C ASP A 82 19.40 6.14 -7.75
N GLU A 83 20.22 5.14 -7.45
CA GLU A 83 19.90 4.13 -6.45
C GLU A 83 19.74 4.70 -5.03
N GLU A 84 20.64 5.59 -4.61
CA GLU A 84 20.59 6.23 -3.28
C GLU A 84 19.27 6.98 -3.08
N ARG A 85 18.87 7.75 -4.08
CA ARG A 85 17.61 8.49 -4.06
C ARG A 85 16.39 7.57 -4.09
N ILE A 86 16.45 6.45 -4.81
CA ILE A 86 15.38 5.45 -4.79
C ILE A 86 15.21 4.91 -3.37
N TRP A 87 16.30 4.52 -2.71
CA TRP A 87 16.26 4.01 -1.34
C TRP A 87 15.77 5.07 -0.34
N SER A 88 16.25 6.31 -0.45
CA SER A 88 15.74 7.42 0.37
C SER A 88 14.23 7.62 0.17
N SER A 89 13.73 7.54 -1.06
CA SER A 89 12.30 7.68 -1.35
C SER A 89 11.47 6.48 -0.87
N VAL A 90 12.02 5.26 -0.93
CA VAL A 90 11.38 4.07 -0.35
C VAL A 90 11.26 4.22 1.16
N ASN A 91 12.31 4.66 1.86
CA ASN A 91 12.28 4.85 3.31
C ASN A 91 11.26 5.93 3.72
N GLU A 92 11.21 7.05 3.00
CA GLU A 92 10.22 8.10 3.28
C GLU A 92 8.79 7.61 3.03
N ALA A 93 8.56 6.90 1.91
CA ALA A 93 7.26 6.29 1.62
C ALA A 93 6.87 5.25 2.68
N GLN A 94 7.82 4.48 3.21
CA GLN A 94 7.58 3.49 4.25
C GLN A 94 7.12 4.15 5.55
N ASN A 95 7.73 5.26 5.96
CA ASN A 95 7.29 6.02 7.13
C ASN A 95 5.85 6.54 6.98
N LEU A 96 5.49 6.99 5.78
CA LEU A 96 4.12 7.42 5.48
C LEU A 96 3.14 6.24 5.50
N LEU A 97 3.55 5.09 4.97
CA LEU A 97 2.73 3.88 4.98
C LEU A 97 2.55 3.34 6.41
N ASP A 98 3.59 3.31 7.24
CA ASP A 98 3.50 2.87 8.64
C ASP A 98 2.52 3.74 9.42
N LYS A 99 2.61 5.06 9.25
CA LYS A 99 1.63 5.98 9.85
C LYS A 99 0.21 5.67 9.40
N LEU A 100 -0.01 5.49 8.09
CA LEU A 100 -1.32 5.17 7.52
C LEU A 100 -1.88 3.83 8.06
N VAL A 101 -1.04 2.79 8.13
CA VAL A 101 -1.41 1.47 8.66
C VAL A 101 -1.82 1.58 10.13
N ARG A 102 -1.02 2.26 10.96
CA ARG A 102 -1.38 2.47 12.37
C ARG A 102 -2.68 3.26 12.53
N SER A 103 -2.88 4.31 11.73
CA SER A 103 -4.12 5.08 11.71
C SER A 103 -5.33 4.21 11.34
N LEU A 104 -5.18 3.26 10.40
CA LEU A 104 -6.22 2.28 10.07
C LEU A 104 -6.49 1.32 11.22
N GLU A 105 -5.44 0.74 11.80
CA GLU A 105 -5.56 -0.22 12.90
C GLU A 105 -6.30 0.41 14.09
N ILE A 106 -5.94 1.64 14.47
CA ILE A 106 -6.61 2.42 15.52
C ILE A 106 -8.07 2.70 15.12
N SER A 107 -8.32 3.19 13.90
CA SER A 107 -9.68 3.53 13.45
C SER A 107 -10.59 2.32 13.35
N LEU A 108 -10.03 1.14 13.09
CA LEU A 108 -10.77 -0.11 12.91
C LEU A 108 -10.85 -0.95 14.18
N PHE A 109 -10.14 -0.56 15.24
CA PHE A 109 -9.94 -1.36 16.46
C PHE A 109 -9.37 -2.74 16.15
N VAL A 110 -8.35 -2.78 15.27
CA VAL A 110 -7.66 -4.00 14.85
C VAL A 110 -6.39 -4.17 15.68
N ASN A 111 -6.23 -5.34 16.27
CA ASN A 111 -4.97 -5.77 16.86
C ASN A 111 -4.23 -6.63 15.83
N ARG A 112 -3.14 -6.12 15.26
CA ARG A 112 -2.36 -6.80 14.20
C ARG A 112 -2.00 -8.23 14.56
N ASP A 113 -1.60 -8.48 15.80
CA ASP A 113 -1.10 -9.79 16.23
C ASP A 113 -2.23 -10.85 16.31
N GLU A 114 -3.46 -10.41 16.55
CA GLU A 114 -4.62 -11.27 16.76
C GLU A 114 -5.51 -11.35 15.51
N ASP A 115 -5.65 -10.24 14.78
CA ASP A 115 -6.64 -10.05 13.72
C ASP A 115 -6.07 -10.21 12.31
N THR A 116 -4.77 -10.50 12.15
CA THR A 116 -4.14 -10.61 10.82
C THR A 116 -4.93 -11.52 9.86
N VAL A 117 -5.41 -12.66 10.33
CA VAL A 117 -6.17 -13.60 9.50
C VAL A 117 -7.55 -13.04 9.16
N SER A 118 -8.26 -12.45 10.13
CA SER A 118 -9.62 -11.94 9.93
C SER A 118 -9.63 -10.71 9.00
N VAL A 119 -8.65 -9.83 9.12
CA VAL A 119 -8.47 -8.65 8.26
C VAL A 119 -8.30 -9.04 6.79
N LYS A 120 -7.51 -10.09 6.50
CA LYS A 120 -7.29 -10.57 5.12
C LYS A 120 -8.55 -11.12 4.45
N LEU A 121 -9.54 -11.57 5.23
CA LEU A 121 -10.81 -12.06 4.69
C LEU A 121 -11.63 -10.96 4.00
N TYR A 122 -11.32 -9.69 4.25
CA TYR A 122 -11.93 -8.55 3.55
C TYR A 122 -11.42 -8.38 2.11
N ASN A 123 -10.40 -9.14 1.69
CA ASN A 123 -10.01 -9.20 0.28
C ASN A 123 -10.86 -10.19 -0.48
N ASP A 124 -11.64 -9.69 -1.43
CA ASP A 124 -12.33 -10.52 -2.40
C ASP A 124 -11.37 -11.06 -3.48
N GLU A 125 -11.87 -11.96 -4.32
CA GLU A 125 -11.05 -12.55 -5.40
C GLU A 125 -10.56 -11.51 -6.42
N ASN A 126 -11.26 -10.39 -6.58
CA ASN A 126 -10.84 -9.34 -7.50
C ASN A 126 -9.61 -8.60 -6.99
N ILE A 127 -9.57 -8.26 -5.70
CA ILE A 127 -8.41 -7.63 -5.06
C ILE A 127 -7.22 -8.60 -5.06
N LYS A 128 -7.46 -9.87 -4.71
CA LYS A 128 -6.41 -10.90 -4.78
C LYS A 128 -5.87 -11.06 -6.20
N SER A 129 -6.74 -11.06 -7.23
CA SER A 129 -6.33 -11.13 -8.63
C SER A 129 -5.52 -9.89 -9.01
N LEU A 130 -5.96 -8.69 -8.63
CA LEU A 130 -5.26 -7.44 -8.90
C LEU A 130 -3.85 -7.43 -8.30
N ILE A 131 -3.69 -7.85 -7.04
CA ILE A 131 -2.40 -7.97 -6.37
C ILE A 131 -1.51 -8.95 -7.16
N ARG A 132 -2.03 -10.15 -7.44
CA ARG A 132 -1.31 -11.20 -8.17
C ARG A 132 -0.88 -10.75 -9.56
N GLU A 133 -1.78 -10.16 -10.34
CA GLU A 133 -1.52 -9.67 -11.69
C GLU A 133 -0.52 -8.52 -11.70
N SER A 134 -0.65 -7.58 -10.75
CA SER A 134 0.27 -6.46 -10.61
C SER A 134 1.69 -6.91 -10.28
N LEU A 135 1.83 -8.05 -9.58
CA LEU A 135 3.11 -8.60 -9.14
C LEU A 135 3.66 -9.70 -10.05
N LYS A 136 2.90 -10.18 -11.06
CA LYS A 136 3.28 -11.33 -11.92
C LYS A 136 4.63 -11.17 -12.64
N GLY A 137 5.13 -9.94 -12.78
CA GLY A 137 6.43 -9.63 -13.41
C GLY A 137 7.59 -9.41 -12.43
N PHE A 138 7.41 -9.72 -11.15
CA PHE A 138 8.36 -9.46 -10.07
C PHE A 138 8.62 -10.68 -9.20
#